data_AF-A0AAU7JS34-F1
#
_entry.id   AF-A0AAU7JS34-F1
#
_cell.length_a   1.000
_cell.length_b   1.000
_cell.length_c   1.000
_cell.angle_alpha   90.00
_cell.angle_beta   90.00
_cell.angle_gamma   90.00
#
_symmetry.space_group_name_H-M   'P 1'
#
loop_
_entity.id
_entity.type
_entity.pdbx_description
1 polymer ?
#
loop_
_entity_poly.entity_id
_entity_poly.type
_entity_poly.pdbx_seq_one_letter_code
_entity_poly.pdbx_strand_id
1 'polypeptide(L)'
;MSDSTVNPVKAGDVPILLAVLGRVEGEIRGGAHDAQAVRSLGERCLAAGLVADDVPLTSEGVADVLEGIGQRLRYALGEYGQDPTQPPQ
;
A
#
# COMPACT_ATOMS: atom_id res chain seq x y z
N MET A 1 -7.25 -23.36 -22.92
CA MET A 1 -7.95 -22.91 -21.70
C MET A 1 -6.86 -22.73 -20.66
N SER A 2 -6.41 -21.50 -20.42
CA SER A 2 -5.33 -21.25 -19.46
C SER A 2 -5.86 -21.49 -18.06
N ASP A 3 -5.24 -22.42 -17.35
CA ASP A 3 -5.43 -22.63 -15.92
C ASP A 3 -5.37 -21.27 -15.22
N SER A 4 -6.51 -20.80 -14.69
CA SER A 4 -6.49 -19.72 -13.71
C SER A 4 -5.78 -20.29 -12.49
N THR A 5 -4.50 -19.98 -12.36
CA THR A 5 -3.78 -20.12 -11.10
C THR A 5 -4.61 -19.42 -10.04
N VAL A 6 -5.31 -20.21 -9.23
CA VAL A 6 -6.12 -19.72 -8.12
C VAL A 6 -5.21 -18.78 -7.32
N ASN A 7 -5.61 -17.52 -7.19
CA ASN A 7 -4.85 -16.54 -6.44
C ASN A 7 -4.56 -17.14 -5.05
N PRO A 8 -3.28 -17.34 -4.68
CA PRO A 8 -2.94 -18.04 -3.43
C PRO A 8 -3.29 -17.21 -2.19
N VAL A 9 -3.60 -15.93 -2.36
CA VAL A 9 -4.04 -15.04 -1.30
C VAL A 9 -5.51 -15.34 -1.00
N LYS A 10 -5.79 -15.83 0.21
CA LYS A 10 -7.16 -16.03 0.66
C LYS A 10 -7.78 -14.67 0.93
N ALA A 11 -9.07 -14.49 0.64
CA ALA A 11 -9.79 -13.26 0.98
C ALA A 11 -9.64 -12.89 2.47
N GLY A 12 -9.49 -13.89 3.35
CA GLY A 12 -9.24 -13.71 4.79
C GLY A 12 -7.84 -13.17 5.14
N ASP A 13 -6.89 -13.14 4.21
CA ASP A 13 -5.55 -12.57 4.45
C ASP A 13 -5.58 -11.03 4.31
N VAL A 14 -6.58 -10.47 3.62
CA VAL A 14 -6.66 -9.03 3.36
C VAL A 14 -6.81 -8.20 4.65
N PRO A 15 -7.66 -8.56 5.63
CA PRO A 15 -7.71 -7.86 6.92
C PRO A 15 -6.37 -7.87 7.67
N ILE A 16 -5.62 -8.96 7.58
CA ILE A 16 -4.30 -9.07 8.22
C ILE A 16 -3.32 -8.12 7.51
N LEU A 17 -3.32 -8.11 6.17
CA LEU A 17 -2.51 -7.17 5.38
C LEU A 17 -2.85 -5.71 5.70
N LEU A 18 -4.13 -5.38 5.84
CA LEU A 18 -4.58 -4.05 6.26
C LEU A 18 -4.02 -3.65 7.63
N ALA A 19 -4.04 -4.57 8.60
CA ALA A 19 -3.48 -4.31 9.93
C ALA A 19 -1.96 -4.13 9.89
N VAL A 20 -1.25 -4.94 9.09
CA VAL A 20 0.21 -4.82 8.90
C VAL A 20 0.56 -3.48 8.24
N LEU A 21 -0.15 -3.12 7.16
CA LEU A 21 0.05 -1.85 6.46
C LEU A 21 -0.15 -0.66 7.39
N GLY A 22 -1.28 -0.62 8.12
CA GLY A 22 -1.56 0.48 9.04
C GLY A 22 -0.55 0.58 10.19
N ARG A 23 -0.01 -0.55 10.66
CA ARG A 23 1.06 -0.52 11.66
C ARG A 23 2.35 0.06 11.10
N VAL A 24 2.81 -0.42 9.94
CA VAL A 24 4.05 0.06 9.31
C VAL A 24 3.92 1.53 8.93
N GLU A 25 2.77 1.95 8.40
CA GLU A 25 2.46 3.36 8.14
C GLU A 25 2.61 4.21 9.41
N GLY A 26 1.96 3.81 10.51
CA GLY A 26 2.05 4.51 11.79
C GLY A 26 3.48 4.57 12.34
N GLU A 27 4.26 3.50 12.19
CA GLU A 27 5.66 3.46 12.59
C GLU A 27 6.53 4.42 11.74
N ILE A 28 6.30 4.50 10.42
CA ILE A 28 7.02 5.42 9.54
C ILE A 28 6.66 6.87 9.87
N ARG A 29 5.38 7.19 10.01
CA ARG A 29 4.93 8.54 10.41
C ARG A 29 5.44 8.91 11.80
N GLY A 30 5.54 7.93 12.70
CA GLY A 30 6.08 8.10 14.06
C GLY A 30 7.60 8.13 14.16
N GLY A 31 8.34 7.96 13.05
CA GLY A 31 9.80 7.98 13.04
C GLY A 31 10.47 6.77 13.72
N ALA A 32 9.76 5.64 13.82
CA ALA A 32 10.30 4.41 14.41
C ALA A 32 11.31 3.68 13.48
N HIS A 33 11.33 4.04 12.21
CA HIS A 33 12.25 3.50 11.20
C HIS A 33 13.32 4.53 10.84
N ASP A 34 14.54 4.04 10.61
CA ASP A 34 15.62 4.90 10.12
C ASP A 34 15.41 5.31 8.65
N ALA A 35 16.13 6.35 8.22
CA ALA A 35 16.00 6.89 6.87
C ALA A 35 16.39 5.89 5.77
N GLN A 36 17.30 4.94 6.05
CA GLN A 36 17.71 3.93 5.07
C GLN A 36 16.60 2.90 4.86
N ALA A 37 15.94 2.45 5.93
CA ALA A 37 14.81 1.54 5.86
C ALA A 37 13.65 2.16 5.07
N VAL A 38 13.28 3.41 5.37
CA VAL A 38 12.25 4.16 4.64
C VAL A 38 12.60 4.30 3.16
N ARG A 39 13.85 4.69 2.85
CA ARG A 39 14.31 4.81 1.46
C ARG A 39 14.25 3.47 0.72
N SER A 40 14.69 2.38 1.34
CA SER A 40 14.64 1.06 0.73
C SER A 40 13.22 0.59 0.45
N LEU A 41 12.27 0.89 1.34
CA LEU A 41 10.85 0.63 1.08
C LEU A 41 10.32 1.48 -0.07
N GLY A 42 10.64 2.78 -0.09
CA GLY A 42 10.27 3.69 -1.18
C GLY A 42 10.78 3.22 -2.55
N GLU A 43 12.03 2.77 -2.63
CA GLU A 43 12.62 2.21 -3.87
C GLU A 43 11.88 0.96 -4.35
N ARG A 44 11.38 0.12 -3.43
CA ARG A 44 10.55 -1.04 -3.78
C ARG A 44 9.16 -0.63 -4.26
N CYS A 45 8.55 0.36 -3.62
CA CYS A 45 7.28 0.93 -4.08
C CYS A 45 7.42 1.53 -5.49
N LEU A 46 8.53 2.21 -5.77
CA LEU A 46 8.85 2.73 -7.08
C LEU A 46 9.02 1.61 -8.12
N ALA A 47 9.82 0.59 -7.81
CA ALA A 47 10.02 -0.56 -8.69
C ALA A 47 8.70 -1.33 -8.99
N ALA A 48 7.73 -1.27 -8.08
CA ALA A 48 6.40 -1.84 -8.26
C ALA A 48 5.41 -0.92 -9.01
N GLY A 49 5.83 0.28 -9.42
CA GLY A 49 4.97 1.27 -10.09
C GLY A 49 3.90 1.88 -9.19
N LEU A 50 4.11 1.85 -7.87
CA LEU A 50 3.17 2.43 -6.88
C LEU A 50 3.46 3.92 -6.60
N VAL A 51 4.61 4.41 -7.07
CA VAL A 51 5.09 5.78 -6.95
C VAL A 51 5.57 6.20 -8.33
N ALA A 52 5.39 7.46 -8.71
CA ALA A 52 5.95 7.99 -9.95
C ALA A 52 7.46 8.30 -9.79
N ASP A 53 8.23 8.15 -10.87
CA ASP A 53 9.70 8.32 -10.88
C ASP A 53 10.18 9.71 -10.44
N ASP A 54 9.31 10.71 -10.49
CA ASP A 54 9.61 12.10 -10.11
C ASP A 54 9.24 12.45 -8.66
N VAL A 55 8.61 11.53 -7.93
CA VAL A 55 8.18 11.77 -6.54
C VAL A 55 9.33 11.50 -5.56
N PRO A 56 9.71 12.49 -4.73
CA PRO A 56 10.73 12.28 -3.69
C PRO A 56 10.31 11.19 -2.69
N LEU A 57 11.22 10.25 -2.40
CA LEU A 57 11.02 9.17 -1.43
C LEU A 57 11.20 9.66 0.02
N THR A 58 10.25 10.46 0.50
CA THR A 58 10.20 10.93 1.90
C THR A 58 9.42 9.95 2.79
N SER A 59 9.60 10.02 4.11
CA SER A 59 8.80 9.21 5.05
C SER A 59 7.30 9.44 4.89
N GLU A 60 6.89 10.69 4.66
CA GLU A 60 5.50 11.05 4.41
C GLU A 60 4.98 10.44 3.10
N GLY A 61 5.73 10.60 1.99
CA GLY A 61 5.34 10.02 0.71
C GLY A 61 5.27 8.49 0.74
N VAL A 62 6.20 7.83 1.43
CA VAL A 62 6.15 6.36 1.61
C VAL A 62 4.94 5.96 2.46
N ALA A 63 4.63 6.69 3.53
CA ALA A 63 3.45 6.43 4.34
C ALA A 63 2.14 6.58 3.52
N ASP A 64 2.02 7.63 2.72
CA ASP A 64 0.84 7.87 1.88
C ASP A 64 0.64 6.76 0.83
N VAL A 65 1.73 6.17 0.34
CA VAL A 65 1.66 5.01 -0.57
C VAL A 65 1.10 3.79 0.16
N LEU A 66 1.54 3.52 1.40
CA LEU A 66 1.02 2.41 2.20
C LEU A 66 -0.47 2.61 2.51
N GLU A 67 -0.86 3.83 2.86
CA GLU A 67 -2.26 4.21 3.06
C GLU A 67 -3.07 3.95 1.78
N GLY A 68 -2.59 4.39 0.61
CA GLY A 68 -3.24 4.17 -0.68
C GLY A 68 -3.40 2.69 -1.03
N ILE A 69 -2.43 1.83 -0.70
CA ILE A 69 -2.58 0.37 -0.83
C ILE A 69 -3.70 -0.12 0.09
N GLY A 70 -3.71 0.31 1.35
CA GLY A 70 -4.76 -0.04 2.31
C GLY A 70 -6.16 0.34 1.83
N GLN A 71 -6.31 1.54 1.27
CA GLN A 71 -7.58 2.01 0.71
C GLN A 71 -8.07 1.15 -0.46
N ARG A 72 -7.18 0.76 -1.39
CA ARG A 72 -7.53 -0.15 -2.50
C ARG A 72 -7.93 -1.54 -2.00
N LEU A 73 -7.29 -2.05 -0.95
CA LEU A 73 -7.63 -3.33 -0.35
C LEU A 73 -9.01 -3.30 0.32
N ARG A 74 -9.34 -2.23 1.07
CA ARG A 74 -10.67 -2.02 1.65
C ARG A 74 -11.75 -1.90 0.57
N TYR A 75 -11.47 -1.18 -0.51
CA TYR A 75 -12.37 -1.14 -1.67
C TYR A 75 -12.59 -2.54 -2.29
N ALA A 76 -11.52 -3.33 -2.45
CA ALA A 76 -11.62 -4.71 -2.95
C ALA A 76 -12.43 -5.63 -2.03
N LEU A 77 -12.50 -5.34 -0.73
CA LEU A 77 -13.38 -6.01 0.24
C LEU A 77 -14.83 -5.53 0.20
N GLY A 78 -15.13 -4.47 -0.57
CA GLY A 78 -16.47 -3.88 -0.66
C GLY A 78 -16.82 -2.94 0.50
N GLU A 79 -15.84 -2.45 1.26
CA GLU A 79 -16.08 -1.46 2.33
C GLU A 79 -16.54 -0.11 1.77
N TYR A 80 -16.20 0.19 0.51
CA TYR A 80 -16.58 1.42 -0.18
C TYR A 80 -17.38 1.12 -1.45
N GLY A 81 -18.36 1.96 -1.75
CA GLY A 81 -19.15 1.86 -2.99
C GLY A 81 -18.43 2.37 -4.24
N GLN A 82 -17.30 3.06 -4.08
CA GLN A 82 -16.43 3.61 -5.12
C GLN A 82 -14.97 3.55 -4.66
N ASP A 83 -14.02 3.56 -5.61
CA ASP A 83 -12.59 3.57 -5.30
C ASP A 83 -12.19 4.91 -4.65
N PRO A 84 -11.77 4.93 -3.38
CA PRO A 84 -11.44 6.15 -2.64
C PRO A 84 -10.11 6.79 -3.07
N THR A 85 -9.31 6.09 -3.89
CA THR A 85 -8.01 6.59 -4.37
C THR A 85 -8.10 7.29 -5.73
N GLN A 86 -9.28 7.28 -6.36
CA GLN A 86 -9.57 8.02 -7.58
C GLN A 86 -10.03 9.44 -7.24
N PRO A 87 -9.69 10.47 -8.05
CA PRO A 87 -10.32 11.78 -7.93
C PRO A 87 -11.84 11.67 -8.08
N PRO A 88 -12.64 12.49 -7.38
CA PRO A 88 -14.08 12.54 -7.62
C PRO A 88 -14.34 12.90 -9.07
N GLN A 89 -15.17 12.10 -9.76
CA GLN A 89 -15.65 12.40 -11.12
C GLN A 89 -16.77 13.44 -11.10
#